data_AF-A0AAU9WPB1-F1
#
_entry.id   AF-A0AAU9WPB1-F1
#
_cell.length_a   1.000
_cell.length_b   1.000
_cell.length_c   1.000
_cell.angle_alpha   90.00
_cell.angle_beta   90.00
_cell.angle_gamma   90.00
#
_symmetry.space_group_name_H-M   'P 1'
#
loop_
_entity.id
_entity.type
_entity.pdbx_description
1 polymer ?
#
loop_
_entity_poly.entity_id
_entity_poly.type
_entity_poly.pdbx_seq_one_letter_code
_entity_poly.pdbx_strand_id
1 'polypeptide(L)'
;GNAATEAGEDSKSLPEVIFAFLIISLLKEIFQIFWQRLGYFKDYTNLIDLSMYLSTLIFILPYLTNQELYGDVRVQWTFGTLALLLCYSNWCLSLRRITSLSLYITMYIEVLQTFVRVILIFAVLLLGYALVFYVLLKEEDTFSSVWVSMAKIFVMLLGEVDYTDILSDNVGNSAKVPGTSNLYVPLPVLSYILFILFVLSVSIVLMNLLVGLAVGDIDSIQKTATLRNLIDQALLVDSIRKRYPTWMLRLTYKEYLEFKLNQNTTVKRFVFSGTGLSNEDFLDIIGKNESSQNEDEGDLDEYDRQRIERQEEQIKRLQATVDAQSKVLTAIANKLGINE
;
A
#
# COMPACT_ATOMS: atom_id res chain seq x y z
N GLY A 1 29.14 -34.27 -28.41
CA GLY A 1 28.49 -35.55 -28.09
C GLY A 1 27.78 -35.45 -26.75
N ASN A 2 28.53 -35.34 -25.64
CA ASN A 2 27.96 -35.47 -24.28
C ASN A 2 27.23 -34.23 -23.72
N ALA A 3 27.56 -33.01 -24.15
CA ALA A 3 26.94 -31.79 -23.58
C ALA A 3 25.46 -31.59 -23.97
N ALA A 4 25.00 -32.23 -25.05
CA ALA A 4 23.59 -32.14 -25.49
C ALA A 4 22.70 -33.20 -24.82
N THR A 5 23.28 -34.29 -24.32
CA THR A 5 22.56 -35.35 -23.59
C THR A 5 22.40 -35.00 -22.10
N GLU A 6 23.38 -34.34 -21.47
CA GLU A 6 23.27 -33.87 -20.07
C GLU A 6 22.19 -32.78 -19.91
N ALA A 7 22.07 -31.86 -20.88
CA ALA A 7 21.01 -30.85 -20.88
C ALA A 7 19.57 -31.44 -21.02
N GLY A 8 19.47 -32.67 -21.54
CA GLY A 8 18.20 -33.40 -21.69
C GLY A 8 17.73 -34.13 -20.42
N GLU A 9 18.67 -34.49 -19.53
CA GLU A 9 18.34 -35.07 -18.21
C GLU A 9 18.04 -33.97 -17.19
N ASP A 10 18.78 -32.85 -17.21
CA ASP A 10 18.54 -31.70 -16.33
C ASP A 10 17.20 -30.99 -16.62
N SER A 11 16.73 -31.01 -17.87
CA SER A 11 15.44 -30.42 -18.25
C SER A 11 14.24 -31.28 -17.86
N LYS A 12 14.41 -32.60 -17.69
CA LYS A 12 13.36 -33.49 -17.18
C LYS A 12 13.28 -33.52 -15.66
N SER A 13 14.41 -33.33 -14.98
CA SER A 13 14.46 -33.31 -13.52
C SER A 13 13.82 -32.04 -12.93
N LEU A 14 13.89 -30.90 -13.62
CA LEU A 14 13.37 -29.63 -13.12
C LEU A 14 11.84 -29.62 -12.90
N PRO A 15 10.99 -30.06 -13.87
CA PRO A 15 9.55 -30.21 -13.65
C PRO A 15 9.20 -31.16 -12.51
N GLU A 16 9.94 -32.25 -12.35
CA GLU A 16 9.74 -33.24 -11.29
C GLU A 16 10.05 -32.64 -9.91
N VAL A 17 11.14 -31.88 -9.79
CA VAL A 17 11.51 -31.17 -8.54
C VAL A 17 10.45 -30.12 -8.19
N ILE A 18 9.99 -29.32 -9.16
CA ILE A 18 8.95 -28.32 -8.91
C ILE A 18 7.64 -29.01 -8.50
N PHE A 19 7.29 -30.12 -9.14
CA PHE A 19 6.10 -30.88 -8.79
C PHE A 19 6.17 -31.46 -7.37
N ALA A 20 7.31 -32.03 -6.97
CA ALA A 20 7.52 -32.50 -5.61
C ALA A 20 7.37 -31.36 -4.58
N PHE A 21 7.99 -30.20 -4.84
CA PHE A 21 7.84 -29.01 -4.00
C PHE A 21 6.39 -28.52 -3.93
N LEU A 22 5.68 -28.56 -5.06
CA LEU A 22 4.28 -28.15 -5.17
C LEU A 22 3.35 -29.08 -4.38
N ILE A 23 3.55 -30.39 -4.44
CA ILE A 23 2.77 -31.35 -3.64
C ILE A 23 2.97 -31.08 -2.14
N ILE A 24 4.22 -30.90 -1.69
CA ILE A 24 4.51 -30.61 -0.28
C ILE A 24 3.83 -29.30 0.14
N SER A 25 3.89 -28.28 -0.72
CA SER A 25 3.27 -26.98 -0.47
C SER A 25 1.75 -27.05 -0.41
N LEU A 26 1.11 -27.79 -1.33
CA LEU A 26 -0.34 -28.03 -1.31
C LEU A 26 -0.78 -28.84 -0.10
N LEU A 27 -0.02 -29.86 0.31
CA LEU A 27 -0.32 -30.64 1.51
C LEU A 27 -0.27 -29.77 2.77
N LYS A 28 0.75 -28.90 2.88
CA LYS A 28 0.84 -27.89 3.94
C LYS A 28 -0.39 -26.98 3.93
N GLU A 29 -0.82 -26.52 2.76
CA GLU A 29 -1.96 -25.61 2.63
C GLU A 29 -3.29 -26.27 2.99
N ILE A 30 -3.49 -27.51 2.56
CA ILE A 30 -4.64 -28.34 2.95
C ILE A 30 -4.67 -28.53 4.47
N PHE A 31 -3.53 -28.85 5.09
CA PHE A 31 -3.44 -28.93 6.55
C PHE A 31 -3.80 -27.61 7.24
N GLN A 32 -3.35 -26.48 6.70
CA GLN A 32 -3.69 -25.16 7.20
C GLN A 32 -5.19 -24.85 7.07
N ILE A 33 -5.82 -25.20 5.94
CA ILE A 33 -7.27 -25.05 5.73
C ILE A 33 -8.05 -25.89 6.75
N PHE A 34 -7.64 -27.13 6.99
CA PHE A 34 -8.29 -27.98 8.01
C PHE A 34 -8.19 -27.39 9.43
N TRP A 35 -7.03 -26.81 9.77
CA TRP A 35 -6.78 -26.22 11.08
C TRP A 35 -7.52 -24.90 11.29
N GLN A 36 -7.46 -23.99 10.31
CA GLN A 36 -8.02 -22.63 10.41
C GLN A 36 -9.49 -22.53 9.94
N ARG A 37 -10.00 -23.54 9.23
CA ARG A 37 -11.38 -23.64 8.72
C ARG A 37 -11.80 -22.36 7.97
N LEU A 38 -12.90 -21.73 8.37
CA LEU A 38 -13.42 -20.50 7.75
C LEU A 38 -12.52 -19.28 7.99
N GLY A 39 -11.67 -19.31 9.02
CA GLY A 39 -10.70 -18.24 9.27
C GLY A 39 -9.66 -18.12 8.15
N TYR A 40 -9.38 -19.22 7.46
CA TYR A 40 -8.42 -19.27 6.35
C TYR A 40 -8.81 -18.32 5.21
N PHE A 41 -10.08 -18.33 4.79
CA PHE A 41 -10.59 -17.55 3.66
C PHE A 41 -10.70 -16.05 3.95
N LYS A 42 -10.48 -15.62 5.19
CA LYS A 42 -10.49 -14.20 5.56
C LYS A 42 -9.16 -13.50 5.26
N ASP A 43 -8.06 -14.26 5.20
CA ASP A 43 -6.72 -13.73 4.97
C ASP A 43 -6.37 -13.76 3.47
N TYR A 44 -6.27 -12.59 2.85
CA TYR A 44 -5.98 -12.47 1.41
C TYR A 44 -4.65 -13.12 0.99
N THR A 45 -3.64 -13.13 1.87
CA THR A 45 -2.34 -13.76 1.59
C THR A 45 -2.47 -15.27 1.38
N ASN A 46 -3.31 -15.93 2.17
CA ASN A 46 -3.54 -17.38 2.02
C ASN A 46 -4.27 -17.67 0.70
N LEU A 47 -5.21 -16.81 0.30
CA LEU A 47 -5.91 -16.94 -0.97
C LEU A 47 -4.94 -16.79 -2.16
N ILE A 48 -4.02 -15.82 -2.08
CA ILE A 48 -2.95 -15.63 -3.08
C ILE A 48 -2.05 -16.88 -3.13
N ASP A 49 -1.59 -17.40 -1.98
CA ASP A 49 -0.79 -18.64 -1.90
C ASP A 49 -1.50 -19.82 -2.58
N LEU A 50 -2.77 -20.07 -2.24
CA LEU A 50 -3.56 -21.15 -2.82
C LEU A 50 -3.77 -20.99 -4.33
N SER A 51 -4.11 -19.79 -4.78
CA SER A 51 -4.33 -19.49 -6.20
C SER A 51 -3.05 -19.67 -7.01
N MET A 52 -1.89 -19.31 -6.44
CA MET A 52 -0.58 -19.53 -7.03
C MET A 52 -0.29 -21.02 -7.18
N TYR A 53 -0.44 -21.82 -6.12
CA TYR A 53 -0.19 -23.26 -6.17
C TYR A 53 -1.12 -23.98 -7.15
N LEU A 54 -2.41 -23.62 -7.18
CA LEU A 54 -3.37 -24.21 -8.12
C LEU A 54 -3.03 -23.86 -9.58
N SER A 55 -2.65 -22.60 -9.86
CA SER A 55 -2.26 -22.18 -11.21
C SER A 55 -0.99 -22.90 -11.67
N THR A 56 0.00 -23.04 -10.78
CA THR A 56 1.24 -23.79 -11.06
C THR A 56 0.96 -25.28 -11.30
N LEU A 57 0.02 -25.88 -10.55
CA LEU A 57 -0.38 -27.28 -10.75
C LEU A 57 -0.95 -27.49 -12.15
N ILE A 58 -1.87 -26.61 -12.58
CA ILE A 58 -2.48 -26.68 -13.91
C ILE A 58 -1.40 -26.55 -15.00
N PHE A 59 -0.45 -25.64 -14.83
CA PHE A 59 0.65 -25.43 -15.78
C PHE A 59 1.59 -26.64 -15.91
N ILE A 60 1.91 -27.31 -14.79
CA ILE A 60 2.90 -28.39 -14.74
C ILE A 60 2.30 -29.76 -15.12
N LEU A 61 1.01 -29.98 -14.92
CA LEU A 61 0.32 -31.27 -15.15
C LEU A 61 0.63 -31.92 -16.52
N PRO A 62 0.57 -31.20 -17.66
CA PRO A 62 0.88 -31.77 -18.98
C PRO A 62 2.32 -32.25 -19.14
N TYR A 63 3.28 -31.63 -18.44
CA TYR A 63 4.68 -32.02 -18.49
C TYR A 63 4.95 -33.33 -17.76
N LEU A 64 4.14 -33.71 -16.76
CA LEU A 64 4.28 -34.99 -16.06
C LEU A 64 3.60 -36.15 -16.80
N THR A 65 2.41 -35.92 -17.35
CA THR A 65 1.65 -36.98 -18.01
C THR A 65 2.13 -37.27 -19.43
N ASN A 66 3.02 -36.43 -19.99
CA ASN A 66 3.44 -36.47 -21.40
C ASN A 66 2.26 -36.54 -22.38
N GLN A 67 1.11 -35.98 -21.97
CA GLN A 67 -0.15 -36.01 -22.70
C GLN A 67 -0.72 -34.59 -22.78
N GLU A 68 -1.28 -34.24 -23.94
CA GLU A 68 -2.03 -33.01 -24.12
C GLU A 68 -3.38 -33.09 -23.39
N LEU A 69 -3.36 -32.79 -22.09
CA LEU A 69 -4.54 -32.90 -21.21
C LEU A 69 -5.63 -31.87 -21.52
N TYR A 70 -5.27 -30.67 -21.98
CA TYR A 70 -6.19 -29.53 -22.06
C TYR A 70 -6.72 -29.24 -23.47
N GLY A 71 -6.21 -29.94 -24.50
CA GLY A 71 -6.58 -29.73 -25.91
C GLY A 71 -6.15 -28.39 -26.52
N ASP A 72 -6.08 -27.31 -25.73
CA ASP A 72 -5.61 -25.99 -26.13
C ASP A 72 -4.39 -25.55 -25.31
N VAL A 73 -3.27 -25.36 -26.00
CA VAL A 73 -1.99 -24.88 -25.46
C VAL A 73 -2.16 -23.52 -24.76
N ARG A 74 -3.12 -22.69 -25.19
CA ARG A 74 -3.38 -21.37 -24.59
C ARG A 74 -3.76 -21.47 -23.11
N VAL A 75 -4.51 -22.50 -22.71
CA VAL A 75 -4.95 -22.67 -21.31
C VAL A 75 -3.73 -22.85 -20.41
N GLN A 76 -2.79 -23.71 -20.83
CA GLN A 76 -1.55 -23.94 -20.11
C GLN A 76 -0.75 -22.65 -19.94
N TRP A 77 -0.51 -21.90 -21.03
CA TRP A 77 0.22 -20.63 -20.96
C TRP A 77 -0.51 -19.55 -20.15
N THR A 78 -1.84 -19.54 -20.17
CA THR A 78 -2.64 -18.62 -19.34
C THR A 78 -2.41 -18.88 -17.85
N PHE A 79 -2.47 -20.14 -17.41
CA PHE A 79 -2.21 -20.48 -16.01
C PHE A 79 -0.72 -20.37 -15.63
N GLY A 80 0.20 -20.63 -16.57
CA GLY A 80 1.63 -20.43 -16.35
C GLY A 80 2.01 -18.96 -16.14
N THR A 81 1.47 -18.06 -16.98
CA THR A 81 1.68 -16.61 -16.83
C THR A 81 1.00 -16.06 -15.58
N LEU A 82 -0.21 -16.53 -15.24
CA LEU A 82 -0.89 -16.19 -13.99
C LEU A 82 -0.10 -16.67 -12.77
N ALA A 83 0.40 -17.91 -12.79
CA ALA A 83 1.24 -18.45 -11.72
C ALA A 83 2.52 -17.63 -11.53
N LEU A 84 3.16 -17.20 -12.62
CA LEU A 84 4.34 -16.33 -12.57
C LEU A 84 4.02 -14.98 -11.91
N LEU A 85 2.92 -14.34 -12.31
CA LEU A 85 2.48 -13.07 -11.73
C LEU A 85 2.18 -13.22 -10.23
N LEU A 86 1.45 -14.27 -9.84
CA LEU A 86 1.12 -14.55 -8.45
C LEU A 86 2.36 -14.86 -7.62
N CYS A 87 3.37 -15.54 -8.20
CA CYS A 87 4.65 -15.82 -7.55
C CYS A 87 5.38 -14.53 -7.17
N TYR A 88 5.57 -13.61 -8.13
CA TYR A 88 6.21 -12.32 -7.84
C TYR A 88 5.37 -11.43 -6.93
N SER A 89 4.05 -11.47 -7.05
CA SER A 89 3.14 -10.74 -6.16
C SER A 89 3.26 -11.27 -4.72
N ASN A 90 3.29 -12.58 -4.53
CA ASN A 90 3.47 -13.21 -3.22
C ASN A 90 4.86 -12.94 -2.65
N TRP A 91 5.90 -12.93 -3.49
CA TRP A 91 7.23 -12.49 -3.10
C TRP A 91 7.23 -11.06 -2.58
N CYS A 92 6.58 -10.14 -3.29
CA CYS A 92 6.42 -8.75 -2.86
C CYS A 92 5.70 -8.65 -1.50
N LEU A 93 4.61 -9.38 -1.31
CA LEU A 93 3.90 -9.43 -0.02
C LEU A 93 4.76 -10.05 1.09
N SER A 94 5.61 -11.01 0.77
CA SER A 94 6.52 -11.65 1.73
C SER A 94 7.57 -10.67 2.26
N LEU A 95 7.97 -9.67 1.46
CA LEU A 95 8.86 -8.59 1.91
C LEU A 95 8.25 -7.74 3.04
N ARG A 96 6.93 -7.80 3.27
CA ARG A 96 6.28 -7.15 4.42
C ARG A 96 6.82 -7.67 5.76
N ARG A 97 7.39 -8.88 5.79
CA ARG A 97 7.98 -9.48 7.00
C ARG A 97 9.34 -8.89 7.36
N ILE A 98 9.98 -8.16 6.44
CA ILE A 98 11.24 -7.47 6.67
C ILE A 98 10.88 -6.09 7.23
N THR A 99 11.23 -5.82 8.50
CA THR A 99 10.79 -4.61 9.21
C THR A 99 11.12 -3.31 8.44
N SER A 100 12.26 -3.25 7.75
CA SER A 100 12.67 -2.09 6.92
C SER A 100 11.75 -1.82 5.73
N LEU A 101 11.23 -2.87 5.10
CA LEU A 101 10.40 -2.79 3.89
C LEU A 101 8.90 -2.82 4.22
N SER A 102 8.54 -3.28 5.42
CA SER A 102 7.17 -3.45 5.89
C SER A 102 6.34 -2.18 5.72
N LEU A 103 6.87 -1.03 6.13
CA LEU A 103 6.20 0.26 6.02
C LEU A 103 5.88 0.65 4.57
N TYR A 104 6.83 0.49 3.65
CA TYR A 104 6.64 0.84 2.24
C TYR A 104 5.61 -0.06 1.56
N ILE A 105 5.65 -1.36 1.86
CA ILE A 105 4.71 -2.34 1.31
C ILE A 105 3.31 -2.13 1.89
N THR A 106 3.20 -1.85 3.19
CA THR A 106 1.92 -1.53 3.84
C THR A 106 1.32 -0.26 3.23
N MET A 107 2.10 0.81 3.00
CA MET A 107 1.63 2.00 2.27
C MET A 107 1.14 1.65 0.87
N TYR A 108 1.88 0.83 0.11
CA TYR A 108 1.47 0.40 -1.23
C TYR A 108 0.13 -0.35 -1.22
N ILE A 109 -0.05 -1.32 -0.32
CA ILE A 109 -1.29 -2.10 -0.23
C ILE A 109 -2.48 -1.20 0.15
N GLU A 110 -2.30 -0.27 1.09
CA GLU A 110 -3.37 0.64 1.52
C GLU A 110 -3.77 1.59 0.39
N VAL A 111 -2.81 2.22 -0.28
CA VAL A 111 -3.08 3.08 -1.45
C VAL A 111 -3.75 2.29 -2.57
N LEU A 112 -3.32 1.04 -2.82
CA LEU A 112 -3.95 0.17 -3.82
C LEU A 112 -5.41 -0.15 -3.44
N GLN A 113 -5.70 -0.41 -2.17
CA GLN A 113 -7.07 -0.64 -1.70
C GLN A 113 -7.94 0.61 -1.84
N THR A 114 -7.41 1.79 -1.49
CA THR A 114 -8.12 3.05 -1.70
C THR A 114 -8.37 3.30 -3.18
N PHE A 115 -7.37 3.09 -4.04
CA PHE A 115 -7.51 3.20 -5.48
C PHE A 115 -8.62 2.30 -6.02
N VAL A 116 -8.60 1.00 -5.70
CA VAL A 116 -9.64 0.05 -6.13
C VAL A 116 -11.02 0.48 -5.64
N ARG A 117 -11.14 0.93 -4.38
CA ARG A 117 -12.40 1.42 -3.81
C ARG A 117 -12.95 2.62 -4.58
N VAL A 118 -12.10 3.60 -4.89
CA VAL A 118 -12.50 4.80 -5.64
C VAL A 118 -12.89 4.43 -7.08
N ILE A 119 -12.11 3.60 -7.76
CA ILE A 119 -12.43 3.14 -9.12
C ILE A 119 -13.77 2.40 -9.16
N LEU A 120 -14.09 1.58 -8.16
CA LEU A 120 -15.40 0.91 -8.08
C LEU A 120 -16.57 1.89 -7.92
N ILE A 121 -16.39 2.98 -7.16
CA ILE A 121 -17.40 4.05 -7.04
C ILE A 121 -17.63 4.73 -8.39
N PHE A 122 -16.56 4.99 -9.14
CA PHE A 122 -16.62 5.63 -10.46
C PHE A 122 -16.78 4.65 -11.63
N ALA A 123 -16.96 3.35 -11.38
CA ALA A 123 -17.03 2.34 -12.41
C ALA A 123 -18.20 2.55 -13.38
N VAL A 124 -19.34 3.05 -12.88
CA VAL A 124 -20.51 3.39 -13.71
C VAL A 124 -20.18 4.52 -14.69
N LEU A 125 -19.40 5.51 -14.25
CA LEU A 125 -18.97 6.63 -15.08
C LEU A 125 -17.99 6.16 -16.16
N LEU A 126 -16.99 5.34 -15.79
CA LEU A 126 -16.03 4.76 -16.74
C LEU A 126 -16.71 3.87 -17.78
N LEU A 127 -17.65 3.02 -17.34
CA LEU A 127 -18.44 2.15 -18.22
C LEU A 127 -19.33 2.96 -19.16
N GLY A 128 -19.93 4.06 -18.68
CA GLY A 128 -20.69 4.99 -19.50
C GLY A 128 -19.86 5.57 -20.65
N TYR A 129 -18.67 6.10 -20.36
CA TYR A 129 -17.77 6.61 -21.38
C TYR A 129 -17.26 5.51 -22.32
N ALA A 130 -16.97 4.31 -21.81
CA ALA A 130 -16.54 3.18 -22.65
C ALA A 130 -17.62 2.80 -23.68
N LEU A 131 -18.89 2.77 -23.28
CA LEU A 131 -20.00 2.49 -24.21
C LEU A 131 -20.25 3.62 -25.20
N VAL A 132 -20.15 4.87 -24.75
CA VAL A 132 -20.31 6.05 -25.62
C VAL A 132 -19.24 6.06 -26.71
N PHE A 133 -17.97 5.88 -26.35
CA PHE A 133 -16.88 5.82 -27.34
C PHE A 133 -16.91 4.55 -28.19
N TYR A 134 -17.33 3.41 -27.63
CA TYR A 134 -17.56 2.19 -28.41
C TYR A 134 -18.56 2.42 -29.56
N VAL A 135 -19.67 3.11 -29.30
CA VAL A 135 -20.67 3.40 -30.33
C VAL A 135 -20.17 4.45 -31.32
N LEU A 136 -19.47 5.47 -30.82
CA LEU A 136 -19.03 6.62 -31.60
C LEU A 136 -17.83 6.32 -32.52
N LEU A 137 -16.95 5.42 -32.09
CA LEU A 137 -15.68 5.09 -32.73
C LEU A 137 -15.60 3.59 -33.07
N LYS A 138 -16.73 2.91 -33.30
CA LYS A 138 -16.76 1.45 -33.52
C LYS A 138 -15.83 0.95 -34.64
N GLU A 139 -15.60 1.79 -35.64
CA GLU A 139 -14.77 1.51 -36.80
C GLU A 139 -13.26 1.66 -36.51
N GLU A 140 -12.89 2.20 -35.34
CA GLU A 140 -11.52 2.22 -34.83
C GLU A 140 -11.16 0.90 -34.16
N ASP A 141 -9.96 0.39 -34.44
CA ASP A 141 -9.46 -0.85 -33.84
C ASP A 141 -9.43 -0.77 -32.31
N THR A 142 -9.13 0.41 -31.78
CA THR A 142 -9.07 0.70 -30.32
C THR A 142 -10.44 0.70 -29.63
N PHE A 143 -11.53 0.75 -30.40
CA PHE A 143 -12.91 0.73 -29.90
C PHE A 143 -13.76 -0.36 -30.59
N SER A 144 -13.12 -1.38 -31.17
CA SER A 144 -13.77 -2.46 -31.91
C SER A 144 -14.71 -3.34 -31.06
N SER A 145 -14.44 -3.47 -29.77
CA SER A 145 -15.27 -4.21 -28.81
C SER A 145 -15.42 -3.47 -27.50
N VAL A 146 -16.48 -3.78 -26.75
CA VAL A 146 -16.73 -3.16 -25.42
C VAL A 146 -15.57 -3.43 -24.45
N TRP A 147 -14.98 -4.62 -24.48
CA TRP A 147 -13.84 -4.97 -23.62
C TRP A 147 -12.57 -4.19 -23.96
N VAL A 148 -12.27 -4.05 -25.26
CA VAL A 148 -11.11 -3.26 -25.72
C VAL A 148 -11.33 -1.77 -25.46
N SER A 149 -12.56 -1.27 -25.66
CA SER A 149 -12.94 0.10 -25.35
C SER A 149 -12.81 0.41 -23.86
N MET A 150 -13.22 -0.52 -22.99
CA MET A 150 -13.04 -0.40 -21.55
C MET A 150 -11.55 -0.32 -21.18
N ALA A 151 -10.72 -1.20 -21.74
CA ALA A 151 -9.28 -1.15 -21.54
C ALA A 151 -8.69 0.19 -22.01
N LYS A 152 -9.13 0.70 -23.16
CA LYS A 152 -8.70 2.01 -23.67
C LYS A 152 -9.09 3.15 -22.73
N ILE A 153 -10.30 3.12 -22.16
CA ILE A 153 -10.72 4.11 -21.15
C ILE A 153 -9.86 4.05 -19.89
N PHE A 154 -9.47 2.86 -19.43
CA PHE A 154 -8.54 2.72 -18.32
C PHE A 154 -7.14 3.27 -18.63
N VAL A 155 -6.65 3.10 -19.86
CA VAL A 155 -5.39 3.73 -20.30
C VAL A 155 -5.54 5.25 -20.34
N MET A 156 -6.65 5.75 -20.89
CA MET A 156 -6.93 7.19 -20.94
C MET A 156 -7.16 7.82 -19.56
N LEU A 157 -7.64 7.04 -18.58
CA LEU A 157 -7.70 7.45 -17.18
C LEU A 157 -6.29 7.76 -16.65
N LEU A 158 -5.24 7.02 -17.08
CA LEU A 158 -3.85 7.26 -16.69
C LEU A 158 -3.28 8.62 -17.14
N GLY A 159 -4.04 9.37 -17.94
CA GLY A 159 -3.61 10.64 -18.54
C GLY A 159 -2.98 10.48 -19.91
N GLU A 160 -2.87 9.25 -20.41
CA GLU A 160 -2.42 8.95 -21.77
C GLU A 160 -3.59 9.16 -22.76
N VAL A 161 -3.64 10.37 -23.32
CA VAL A 161 -4.71 10.81 -24.22
C VAL A 161 -4.17 10.85 -25.66
N ASP A 162 -4.39 9.78 -26.41
CA ASP A 162 -4.00 9.66 -27.83
C ASP A 162 -4.95 10.44 -28.76
N TYR A 163 -5.01 11.76 -28.58
CA TYR A 163 -5.91 12.65 -29.33
C TYR A 163 -5.52 12.80 -30.81
N THR A 164 -4.22 12.83 -31.11
CA THR A 164 -3.71 13.12 -32.45
C THR A 164 -4.11 12.04 -33.45
N ASP A 165 -3.96 10.79 -33.04
CA ASP A 165 -4.05 9.66 -33.96
C ASP A 165 -5.52 9.25 -34.16
N ILE A 166 -6.36 9.36 -33.13
CA ILE A 166 -7.75 8.89 -33.17
C ILE A 166 -8.68 9.95 -33.77
N LEU A 167 -8.50 11.23 -33.42
CA LEU A 167 -9.44 12.30 -33.79
C LEU A 167 -8.85 13.27 -34.81
N SER A 168 -7.60 13.71 -34.67
CA SER A 168 -7.07 14.77 -35.55
C SER A 168 -6.75 14.26 -36.96
N ASP A 169 -6.13 13.08 -37.09
CA ASP A 169 -5.77 12.52 -38.40
C ASP A 169 -6.99 11.97 -39.15
N ASN A 170 -7.85 11.23 -38.44
CA ASN A 170 -9.05 10.62 -39.02
C ASN A 170 -10.12 11.62 -39.43
N VAL A 171 -10.32 12.70 -38.66
CA VAL A 171 -11.28 13.77 -39.01
C VAL A 171 -10.68 14.70 -40.06
N GLY A 172 -9.40 15.09 -39.93
CA GLY A 172 -8.72 15.99 -40.85
C GLY A 172 -8.64 15.42 -42.27
N ASN A 173 -8.34 14.12 -42.39
CA ASN A 173 -8.25 13.43 -43.68
C ASN A 173 -9.58 12.80 -44.13
N SER A 174 -10.65 12.92 -43.34
CA SER A 174 -11.92 12.20 -43.57
C SER A 174 -11.66 10.72 -43.87
N ALA A 175 -10.82 10.10 -43.04
CA ALA A 175 -10.32 8.76 -43.26
C ALA A 175 -11.47 7.76 -43.28
N LYS A 176 -11.50 6.93 -44.32
CA LYS A 176 -12.48 5.86 -44.50
C LYS A 176 -11.82 4.53 -44.19
N VAL A 177 -12.59 3.63 -43.59
CA VAL A 177 -12.14 2.27 -43.36
C VAL A 177 -11.80 1.63 -44.72
N PRO A 178 -10.59 1.07 -44.89
CA PRO A 178 -10.18 0.49 -46.16
C PRO A 178 -11.16 -0.61 -46.60
N GLY A 179 -11.78 -0.44 -47.77
CA GLY A 179 -12.77 -1.38 -48.32
C GLY A 179 -14.23 -1.09 -47.94
N THR A 180 -14.51 -0.05 -47.15
CA THR A 180 -15.89 0.35 -46.76
C THR A 180 -16.11 1.85 -47.03
N SER A 181 -17.36 2.27 -47.23
CA SER A 181 -17.72 3.70 -47.34
C SER A 181 -17.81 4.43 -45.98
N ASN A 182 -17.57 3.73 -44.87
CA ASN A 182 -17.72 4.26 -43.52
C ASN A 182 -16.51 5.11 -43.12
N LEU A 183 -16.78 6.24 -42.47
CA LEU A 183 -15.76 7.06 -41.83
C LEU A 183 -15.36 6.43 -40.49
N TYR A 184 -14.08 6.52 -40.12
CA TYR A 184 -13.61 6.16 -38.78
C TYR A 184 -14.34 6.95 -37.68
N VAL A 185 -14.62 8.23 -37.96
CA VAL A 185 -15.36 9.12 -37.05
C VAL A 185 -16.61 9.66 -37.75
N PRO A 186 -17.78 9.00 -37.62
CA PRO A 186 -19.00 9.41 -38.30
C PRO A 186 -19.56 10.76 -37.83
N LEU A 187 -19.35 11.13 -36.56
CA LEU A 187 -19.88 12.35 -35.93
C LEU A 187 -18.76 13.21 -35.30
N PRO A 188 -17.93 13.91 -36.09
CA PRO A 188 -16.70 14.54 -35.62
C PRO A 188 -16.94 15.60 -34.53
N VAL A 189 -17.94 16.48 -34.69
CA VAL A 189 -18.24 17.54 -33.72
C VAL A 189 -18.65 16.95 -32.36
N LEU A 190 -19.51 15.93 -32.37
CA LEU A 190 -19.96 15.27 -31.15
C LEU A 190 -18.79 14.55 -30.46
N SER A 191 -17.92 13.90 -31.22
CA SER A 191 -16.70 13.26 -30.72
C SER A 191 -15.79 14.25 -30.00
N TYR A 192 -15.55 15.43 -30.58
CA TYR A 192 -14.72 16.44 -29.91
C TYR A 192 -15.34 16.92 -28.59
N ILE A 193 -16.64 17.18 -28.56
CA ILE A 193 -17.33 17.66 -27.35
C ILE A 193 -17.26 16.59 -26.24
N LEU A 194 -17.59 15.35 -26.57
CA LEU A 194 -17.57 14.24 -25.62
C LEU A 194 -16.16 13.92 -25.13
N PHE A 195 -15.16 14.04 -26.01
CA PHE A 195 -13.76 13.85 -25.65
C PHE A 195 -13.25 14.92 -24.68
N ILE A 196 -13.57 16.20 -24.92
CA ILE A 196 -13.22 17.28 -23.99
C ILE A 196 -13.89 17.07 -22.62
N LEU A 197 -15.16 16.68 -22.60
CA LEU A 197 -15.89 16.37 -21.36
C LEU A 197 -15.25 15.19 -20.61
N PHE A 198 -14.85 14.14 -21.35
CA PHE A 198 -14.14 13.00 -20.80
C PHE A 198 -12.80 13.41 -20.18
N VAL A 199 -11.97 14.16 -20.90
CA VAL A 199 -10.67 14.62 -20.38
C VAL A 199 -10.83 15.46 -19.11
N LEU A 200 -11.80 16.38 -19.08
CA LEU A 200 -12.06 17.19 -17.89
C LEU A 200 -12.50 16.32 -16.71
N SER A 201 -13.48 15.44 -16.92
CA SER A 201 -14.07 14.65 -15.84
C SER A 201 -13.20 13.49 -15.35
N VAL A 202 -12.62 12.71 -16.27
CA VAL A 202 -11.86 11.48 -15.96
C VAL A 202 -10.37 11.77 -15.82
N SER A 203 -9.75 12.35 -16.85
CA SER A 203 -8.29 12.52 -16.86
C SER A 203 -7.80 13.66 -15.95
N ILE A 204 -8.62 14.67 -15.66
CA ILE A 204 -8.25 15.77 -14.77
C ILE A 204 -8.90 15.60 -13.40
N VAL A 205 -10.24 15.64 -13.30
CA VAL A 205 -10.93 15.64 -12.01
C VAL A 205 -10.74 14.31 -11.26
N LEU A 206 -11.04 13.18 -11.90
CA LEU A 206 -10.92 11.87 -11.25
C LEU A 206 -9.46 11.52 -10.94
N MET A 207 -8.50 11.82 -11.84
CA MET A 207 -7.10 11.56 -11.54
C MET A 207 -6.53 12.42 -10.41
N ASN A 208 -6.85 13.71 -10.37
CA ASN A 208 -6.40 14.56 -9.27
C ASN A 208 -7.03 14.13 -7.94
N LEU A 209 -8.28 13.62 -7.96
CA LEU A 209 -8.90 13.02 -6.78
C LEU A 209 -8.14 11.76 -6.31
N LEU A 210 -7.80 10.86 -7.24
CA LEU A 210 -7.06 9.63 -6.93
C LEU A 210 -5.68 9.93 -6.35
N VAL A 211 -4.95 10.87 -6.96
CA VAL A 211 -3.63 11.31 -6.45
C VAL A 211 -3.77 12.01 -5.10
N GLY A 212 -4.76 12.89 -4.93
CA GLY A 212 -4.99 13.59 -3.67
C GLY A 212 -5.30 12.66 -2.50
N LEU A 213 -6.13 11.63 -2.74
CA LEU A 213 -6.42 10.60 -1.74
C LEU A 213 -5.19 9.75 -1.43
N ALA A 214 -4.44 9.33 -2.45
CA ALA A 214 -3.22 8.55 -2.25
C ALA A 214 -2.19 9.31 -1.41
N VAL A 215 -1.99 10.61 -1.67
CA VAL A 215 -1.08 11.44 -0.88
C VAL A 215 -1.58 11.61 0.57
N GLY A 216 -2.89 11.79 0.76
CA GLY A 216 -3.50 11.87 2.08
C GLY A 216 -3.33 10.58 2.90
N ASP A 217 -3.55 9.42 2.27
CA ASP A 217 -3.36 8.11 2.90
C ASP A 217 -1.90 7.93 3.32
N ILE A 218 -0.96 8.22 2.42
CA ILE A 218 0.49 8.12 2.69
C ILE A 218 0.90 9.00 3.88
N ASP A 219 0.44 10.26 3.94
CA ASP A 219 0.74 11.18 5.04
C ASP A 219 0.20 10.67 6.39
N SER A 220 -1.02 10.14 6.40
CA SER A 220 -1.62 9.56 7.61
C SER A 220 -0.86 8.33 8.13
N ILE A 221 -0.38 7.48 7.21
CA ILE A 221 0.40 6.28 7.55
C ILE A 221 1.79 6.67 8.06
N GLN A 222 2.43 7.66 7.43
CA GLN A 222 3.75 8.14 7.89
C GLN A 222 3.69 8.71 9.31
N LYS A 223 2.64 9.46 9.67
CA LYS A 223 2.45 9.99 11.03
C LYS A 223 2.29 8.90 12.09
N THR A 224 1.83 7.71 11.71
CA THR A 224 1.61 6.57 12.61
C THR A 224 2.58 5.41 12.39
N ALA A 225 3.67 5.65 11.64
CA ALA A 225 4.63 4.65 11.19
C ALA A 225 5.23 3.78 12.31
N THR A 226 5.66 4.40 13.42
CA THR A 226 6.28 3.71 14.54
C THR A 226 5.32 2.72 15.20
N LEU A 227 4.09 3.16 15.45
CA LEU A 227 3.02 2.34 16.00
C LEU A 227 2.58 1.25 15.00
N ARG A 228 2.52 1.57 13.70
CA ARG A 228 2.17 0.62 12.64
C ARG A 228 3.20 -0.51 12.53
N ASN A 229 4.48 -0.20 12.64
CA ASN A 229 5.55 -1.20 12.65
C ASN A 229 5.43 -2.16 13.85
N LEU A 230 5.09 -1.65 15.04
CA LEU A 230 4.84 -2.48 16.21
C LEU A 230 3.60 -3.37 16.03
N ILE A 231 2.52 -2.83 15.44
CA ILE A 231 1.32 -3.62 15.10
C ILE A 231 1.67 -4.71 14.10
N ASP A 232 2.43 -4.42 13.04
CA ASP A 232 2.82 -5.40 12.03
C ASP A 232 3.67 -6.53 12.63
N GLN A 233 4.55 -6.22 13.59
CA GLN A 233 5.27 -7.25 14.35
C GLN A 233 4.35 -8.09 15.24
N ALA A 234 3.42 -7.46 15.96
CA ALA A 234 2.45 -8.17 16.79
C ALA A 234 1.55 -9.09 15.94
N LEU A 235 1.09 -8.62 14.78
CA LEU A 235 0.31 -9.39 13.81
C LEU A 235 1.13 -10.52 13.21
N LEU A 236 2.42 -10.31 12.94
CA LEU A 236 3.30 -11.39 12.50
C LEU A 236 3.38 -12.48 13.57
N VAL A 237 3.60 -12.14 14.84
CA VAL A 237 3.64 -13.10 15.94
C VAL A 237 2.30 -13.83 16.09
N ASP A 238 1.18 -13.11 16.02
CA ASP A 238 -0.16 -13.70 16.07
C ASP A 238 -0.42 -14.65 14.89
N SER A 239 -0.01 -14.26 13.68
CA SER A 239 -0.15 -15.10 12.48
C SER A 239 0.66 -16.39 12.57
N ILE A 240 1.88 -16.33 13.13
CA ILE A 240 2.72 -17.51 13.39
C ILE A 240 2.02 -18.41 14.43
N ARG A 241 1.50 -17.82 15.51
CA ARG A 241 0.78 -18.56 16.55
C ARG A 241 -0.46 -19.27 16.01
N LYS A 242 -1.20 -18.65 15.09
CA LYS A 242 -2.40 -19.23 14.45
C LYS A 242 -2.06 -20.27 13.37
N ARG A 243 -0.91 -20.16 12.71
CA ARG A 243 -0.50 -21.07 11.61
C ARG A 243 0.15 -22.35 12.12
N TYR A 244 0.81 -22.31 13.27
CA TYR A 244 1.57 -23.44 13.80
C TYR A 244 0.95 -24.04 15.07
N PRO A 245 0.97 -25.38 15.24
CA PRO A 245 0.41 -26.01 16.42
C PRO A 245 1.22 -25.70 17.69
N THR A 246 0.53 -25.65 18.83
CA THR A 246 1.09 -25.19 20.12
C THR A 246 2.24 -26.04 20.66
N TRP A 247 2.39 -27.29 20.23
CA TRP A 247 3.51 -28.15 20.62
C TRP A 247 4.83 -27.69 20.00
N MET A 248 4.81 -27.21 18.74
CA MET A 248 6.01 -26.72 18.06
C MET A 248 6.42 -25.34 18.61
N LEU A 249 5.43 -24.49 18.90
CA LEU A 249 5.65 -23.17 19.50
C LEU A 249 6.16 -23.25 20.94
N ARG A 250 5.74 -24.27 21.71
CA ARG A 250 6.23 -24.51 23.07
C ARG A 250 7.71 -24.87 23.12
N LEU A 251 8.25 -25.47 22.06
CA LEU A 251 9.66 -25.86 22.01
C LEU A 251 10.62 -24.67 21.86
N THR A 252 10.15 -23.60 21.23
CA THR A 252 10.90 -22.36 20.99
C THR A 252 10.57 -21.25 21.98
N TYR A 253 9.55 -21.45 22.82
CA TYR A 253 9.14 -20.50 23.84
C TYR A 253 10.17 -20.45 24.99
N LYS A 254 10.65 -19.24 25.29
CA LYS A 254 11.43 -18.95 26.49
C LYS A 254 10.69 -17.91 27.30
N GLU A 255 10.57 -18.16 28.60
CA GLU A 255 9.84 -17.32 29.55
C GLU A 255 10.57 -15.99 29.85
N TYR A 256 11.88 -15.92 29.58
CA TYR A 256 12.71 -14.76 29.82
C TYR A 256 13.63 -14.44 28.61
N LEU A 257 13.80 -13.15 28.32
CA LEU A 257 14.83 -12.66 27.40
C LEU A 257 16.16 -12.51 28.15
N GLU A 258 17.13 -13.38 27.87
CA GLU A 258 18.52 -13.16 28.29
C GLU A 258 19.19 -12.12 27.39
N PHE A 259 19.31 -10.88 27.89
CA PHE A 259 20.14 -9.87 27.26
C PHE A 259 21.62 -10.18 27.51
N LYS A 260 22.27 -10.89 26.57
CA LYS A 260 23.73 -11.01 26.60
C LYS A 260 24.35 -9.71 26.08
N LEU A 261 24.72 -8.81 27.01
CA LEU A 261 25.57 -7.67 26.69
C LEU A 261 26.89 -8.19 26.10
N ASN A 262 27.32 -7.56 25.01
CA ASN A 262 28.62 -7.77 24.36
C ASN A 262 28.78 -9.06 23.53
N GLN A 263 28.00 -9.20 22.46
CA GLN A 263 28.37 -10.05 21.32
C GLN A 263 28.40 -9.22 20.03
N ASN A 264 29.41 -9.45 19.19
CA ASN A 264 29.79 -8.67 18.00
C ASN A 264 28.61 -8.01 17.28
N THR A 265 28.58 -6.69 17.39
CA THR A 265 27.48 -5.80 17.05
C THR A 265 27.36 -5.56 15.54
N THR A 266 28.29 -6.02 14.70
CA THR A 266 28.31 -5.66 13.26
C THR A 266 27.16 -6.27 12.46
N VAL A 267 26.90 -7.57 12.60
CA VAL A 267 25.79 -8.25 11.90
C VAL A 267 24.45 -7.81 12.49
N LYS A 268 24.37 -7.67 13.82
CA LYS A 268 23.16 -7.13 14.48
C LYS A 268 22.86 -5.71 14.04
N ARG A 269 23.87 -4.81 14.00
CA ARG A 269 23.71 -3.41 13.59
C ARG A 269 23.32 -3.28 12.12
N PHE A 270 23.82 -4.15 11.23
CA PHE A 270 23.42 -4.14 9.82
C PHE A 270 21.99 -4.68 9.60
N VAL A 271 21.61 -5.75 10.31
CA VAL A 271 20.26 -6.31 10.22
C VAL A 271 19.22 -5.38 10.87
N PHE A 272 19.59 -4.65 11.94
CA PHE A 272 18.70 -3.73 12.64
C PHE A 272 18.70 -2.29 12.10
N SER A 273 19.74 -1.82 11.39
CA SER A 273 19.80 -0.42 10.90
C SER A 273 18.71 -0.08 9.89
N GLY A 274 18.15 -1.06 9.18
CA GLY A 274 17.02 -0.84 8.28
C GLY A 274 15.66 -0.85 8.99
N THR A 275 15.57 -1.45 10.18
CA THR A 275 14.29 -1.82 10.80
C THR A 275 13.59 -0.69 11.58
N GLY A 276 14.17 0.51 11.60
CA GLY A 276 13.62 1.68 12.31
C GLY A 276 13.46 1.48 13.83
N LEU A 277 13.95 0.36 14.35
CA LEU A 277 13.98 0.01 15.75
C LEU A 277 15.44 -0.26 16.03
N SER A 278 16.19 0.75 16.45
CA SER A 278 17.34 0.44 17.27
C SER A 278 16.78 -0.16 18.58
N ASN A 279 17.48 -1.11 19.20
CA ASN A 279 17.13 -1.52 20.56
C ASN A 279 17.11 -0.30 21.50
N GLU A 280 17.82 0.79 21.16
CA GLU A 280 17.81 2.04 21.92
C GLU A 280 16.44 2.71 21.88
N ASP A 281 15.73 2.79 20.75
CA ASP A 281 14.39 3.42 20.68
C ASP A 281 13.31 2.62 21.43
N PHE A 282 13.35 1.28 21.35
CA PHE A 282 12.42 0.42 22.09
C PHE A 282 12.74 0.39 23.60
N LEU A 283 14.03 0.40 23.96
CA LEU A 283 14.46 0.55 25.36
C LEU A 283 14.20 1.95 25.91
N ASP A 284 14.24 3.00 25.09
CA ASP A 284 13.88 4.37 25.47
C ASP A 284 12.36 4.51 25.67
N ILE A 285 11.55 3.82 24.86
CA ILE A 285 10.08 3.76 25.05
C ILE A 285 9.70 2.97 26.31
N ILE A 286 10.36 1.84 26.59
CA ILE A 286 10.12 1.06 27.82
C ILE A 286 10.68 1.78 29.05
N GLY A 287 11.88 2.37 28.93
CA GLY A 287 12.50 3.18 29.98
C GLY A 287 11.68 4.42 30.32
N LYS A 288 11.12 5.11 29.31
CA LYS A 288 10.18 6.22 29.52
C LYS A 288 8.90 5.77 30.20
N ASN A 289 8.32 4.63 29.86
CA ASN A 289 7.07 4.22 30.53
C ASN A 289 7.25 3.91 32.03
N GLU A 290 8.44 3.49 32.47
CA GLU A 290 8.75 3.32 33.90
C GLU A 290 9.19 4.63 34.58
N SER A 291 9.85 5.56 33.87
CA SER A 291 10.25 6.86 34.43
C SER A 291 9.13 7.90 34.42
N SER A 292 8.29 7.95 33.38
CA SER A 292 7.16 8.88 33.23
C SER A 292 6.08 8.69 34.30
N GLN A 293 5.88 7.47 34.84
CA GLN A 293 4.94 7.29 35.95
C GLN A 293 5.43 7.87 37.28
N ASN A 294 6.73 8.07 37.46
CA ASN A 294 7.30 8.63 38.70
C ASN A 294 7.83 10.07 38.53
N GLU A 295 8.11 10.53 37.30
CA GLU A 295 8.62 11.88 37.00
C GLU A 295 7.52 12.89 36.60
N ASP A 296 6.42 12.46 35.95
CA ASP A 296 5.37 13.41 35.50
C ASP A 296 4.62 14.08 36.67
N GLU A 297 4.50 13.43 37.83
CA GLU A 297 3.88 14.05 39.03
C GLU A 297 4.79 15.12 39.66
N GLY A 298 6.12 15.01 39.53
CA GLY A 298 7.08 15.98 40.08
C GLY A 298 7.36 17.17 39.16
N ASP A 299 7.46 16.93 37.85
CA ASP A 299 7.80 17.97 36.87
C ASP A 299 6.63 18.92 36.57
N LEU A 300 5.38 18.43 36.61
CA LEU A 300 4.18 19.29 36.52
C LEU A 300 4.10 20.26 37.70
N ASP A 301 4.38 19.77 38.92
CA ASP A 301 4.39 20.59 40.14
C ASP A 301 5.53 21.62 40.14
N GLU A 302 6.73 21.27 39.63
CA GLU A 302 7.85 22.21 39.53
C GLU A 302 7.62 23.28 38.44
N TYR A 303 7.04 22.90 37.30
CA TYR A 303 6.68 23.84 36.24
C TYR A 303 5.61 24.85 36.71
N ASP A 304 4.56 24.38 37.38
CA ASP A 304 3.52 25.25 37.92
C ASP A 304 4.06 26.16 39.04
N ARG A 305 4.96 25.66 39.89
CA ARG A 305 5.63 26.46 40.92
C ARG A 305 6.51 27.57 40.34
N GLN A 306 7.32 27.29 39.31
CA GLN A 306 8.09 28.32 38.62
C GLN A 306 7.22 29.35 37.88
N ARG A 307 6.04 28.93 37.41
CA ARG A 307 5.09 29.81 36.75
C ARG A 307 4.41 30.76 37.74
N ILE A 308 4.07 30.28 38.94
CA ILE A 308 3.53 31.08 40.04
C ILE A 308 4.56 32.11 40.51
N GLU A 309 5.84 31.73 40.71
CA GLU A 309 6.89 32.68 41.12
C GLU A 309 7.08 33.82 40.10
N ARG A 310 7.07 33.50 38.80
CA ARG A 310 7.14 34.52 37.74
C ARG A 310 5.92 35.45 37.75
N GLN A 311 4.73 34.93 38.06
CA GLN A 311 3.52 35.76 38.20
C GLN A 311 3.58 36.66 39.43
N GLU A 312 4.09 36.16 40.57
CA GLU A 312 4.27 36.98 41.77
C GLU A 312 5.26 38.12 41.56
N GLU A 313 6.37 37.88 40.86
CA GLU A 313 7.33 38.94 40.51
C GLU A 313 6.69 40.00 39.60
N GLN A 314 5.88 39.58 38.62
CA GLN A 314 5.16 40.51 37.76
C GLN A 314 4.14 41.34 38.54
N ILE A 315 3.39 40.73 39.46
CA ILE A 315 2.45 41.44 40.33
C ILE A 315 3.18 42.46 41.21
N LYS A 316 4.32 42.09 41.81
CA LYS A 316 5.14 43.02 42.61
C LYS A 316 5.63 44.20 41.78
N ARG A 317 6.06 43.96 40.53
CA ARG A 317 6.45 45.05 39.61
C ARG A 317 5.28 45.95 39.26
N LEU A 318 4.11 45.38 38.96
CA LEU A 318 2.89 46.13 38.68
C LEU A 318 2.48 46.98 39.88
N GLN A 319 2.48 46.41 41.08
CA GLN A 319 2.18 47.14 42.31
C GLN A 319 3.16 48.30 42.53
N ALA A 320 4.46 48.08 42.33
CA ALA A 320 5.45 49.15 42.41
C ALA A 320 5.22 50.27 41.37
N THR A 321 4.81 49.92 40.15
CA THR A 321 4.46 50.93 39.13
C THR A 321 3.18 51.69 39.47
N VAL A 322 2.17 51.02 40.02
CA VAL A 322 0.92 51.65 40.46
C VAL A 322 1.19 52.58 41.64
N ASP A 323 2.02 52.17 42.61
CA ASP A 323 2.40 53.01 43.75
C ASP A 323 3.21 54.24 43.30
N ALA A 324 4.10 54.08 42.32
CA ALA A 324 4.82 55.19 41.72
C ALA A 324 3.86 56.16 41.01
N GLN A 325 2.91 55.65 40.23
CA GLN A 325 1.87 56.46 39.60
C GLN A 325 0.98 57.16 40.62
N SER A 326 0.58 56.47 41.69
CA SER A 326 -0.20 57.03 42.79
C SER A 326 0.54 58.19 43.45
N LYS A 327 1.83 58.03 43.78
CA LYS A 327 2.66 59.12 44.34
C LYS A 327 2.77 60.31 43.40
N VAL A 328 2.92 60.08 42.10
CA VAL A 328 2.93 61.17 41.11
C VAL A 328 1.57 61.87 41.06
N LEU A 329 0.46 61.13 41.08
CA LEU A 329 -0.89 61.70 41.14
C LEU A 329 -1.11 62.51 42.42
N THR A 330 -0.66 62.03 43.59
CA THR A 330 -0.74 62.79 44.84
C THR A 330 0.12 64.05 44.79
N ALA A 331 1.32 63.97 44.22
CA ALA A 331 2.19 65.14 44.04
C ALA A 331 1.59 66.17 43.07
N ILE A 332 0.93 65.71 42.00
CA ILE A 332 0.20 66.55 41.05
C ILE A 332 -1.03 67.18 41.74
N ALA A 333 -1.83 66.40 42.49
CA ALA A 333 -2.98 66.90 43.23
C ALA A 333 -2.60 67.97 44.27
N ASN A 334 -1.53 67.71 45.04
CA ASN A 334 -0.96 68.66 46.00
C ASN A 334 -0.45 69.94 45.31
N LYS A 335 0.16 69.82 44.13
CA LYS A 335 0.66 70.97 43.35
C LYS A 335 -0.47 71.76 42.67
N LEU A 336 -1.56 71.10 42.33
CA LEU A 336 -2.78 71.71 41.79
C LEU A 336 -3.70 72.28 42.88
N GLY A 337 -3.34 72.15 44.16
CA GLY A 337 -4.10 72.71 45.28
C GLY A 337 -5.43 72.02 45.56
N ILE A 338 -5.60 70.76 45.12
CA ILE A 338 -6.79 69.96 45.37
C ILE A 338 -6.57 69.19 46.68
N ASN A 339 -6.70 69.88 47.82
CA ASN A 339 -6.85 69.25 49.13
C ASN A 339 -8.31 69.40 49.54
N GLU A 340 -9.01 68.25 49.58
CA GLU A 340 -10.42 68.01 49.97
C GLU A 340 -11.50 68.94 49.38
#